data_AF-A0A929XE35-F1
#
_entry.id   AF-A0A929XE35-F1
#
_cell.length_a   1.000
_cell.length_b   1.000
_cell.length_c   1.000
_cell.angle_alpha   90.00
_cell.angle_beta   90.00
_cell.angle_gamma   90.00
#
_symmetry.space_group_name_H-M   'P 1'
#
loop_
_entity.id
_entity.type
_entity.pdbx_description
1 polymer ?
#
loop_
_entity_poly.entity_id
_entity_poly.type
_entity_poly.pdbx_seq_one_letter_code
_entity_poly.pdbx_strand_id
1 'polypeptide(L)'
;MKLKDIYENIENPLDDNTIRYLYDNYGYMNTYDLLIGRSTKPNTLYDKRQKDDYNKLLFEKWKESILNLTEERRRELKNRYNYKDIDRITSILSSPLLNNYRLDTSEGIYRFLVSEKLDMAYFCLPENILDDKFKHTVSEKIDISKDEYYATHHVNHRLYVNIDNDNLYKFTKELVEKLDEKNLPFYFKMEDTSNRKDGFVLYSDTRNLTKYMECLDEVFEKNKDLRDSIHSPLMFAGKISPYYSIGDEPIQNTNLYSFNTLRSSCVDNAMNNTIRRWMYENQNIKLKRKGQVIGFKDYLTDKVIDMLIDDIYNNNRKYKNYYNLDEDVFLAKNLPNFKESLRLSVDDYVNGKNSDLVKVYEKKELNPKKYESPRFLGAISPLIIDVLIKKELGNKIIHNFADCSGYFKYYLQEQLKANNVDIEKPCFNIDTKEKFENTIYRIGR
;
A
#
# COMPACT_ATOMS: atom_id res chain seq x y z
N MET A 1 15.63 -15.09 20.03
CA MET A 1 14.37 -15.74 19.57
C MET A 1 14.66 -16.60 18.35
N LYS A 2 14.11 -17.82 18.18
CA LYS A 2 14.27 -18.57 16.91
C LYS A 2 13.17 -18.17 15.92
N LEU A 3 13.45 -18.27 14.62
CA LEU A 3 12.46 -17.96 13.58
C LEU A 3 11.18 -18.79 13.71
N LYS A 4 11.31 -20.10 13.96
CA LYS A 4 10.16 -20.98 14.18
C LYS A 4 9.25 -20.49 15.30
N ASP A 5 9.84 -19.99 16.40
CA ASP A 5 9.10 -19.45 17.55
C ASP A 5 8.27 -18.22 17.16
N ILE A 6 8.73 -17.42 16.18
CA ILE A 6 7.96 -16.27 15.67
C ILE A 6 6.66 -16.76 15.04
N TYR A 7 6.72 -17.75 14.15
CA TYR A 7 5.52 -18.26 13.50
C TYR A 7 4.60 -18.99 14.48
N GLU A 8 5.15 -19.76 15.42
CA GLU A 8 4.35 -20.54 16.38
C GLU A 8 3.61 -19.67 17.39
N ASN A 9 4.21 -18.56 17.84
CA ASN A 9 3.65 -17.73 18.92
C ASN A 9 2.77 -16.57 18.43
N ILE A 10 2.75 -16.26 17.13
CA ILE A 10 1.84 -15.23 16.61
C ILE A 10 0.41 -15.76 16.58
N GLU A 11 -0.48 -15.06 17.24
CA GLU A 11 -1.92 -15.26 17.12
C GLU A 11 -2.42 -14.80 15.74
N ASN A 12 -3.48 -15.42 15.25
CA ASN A 12 -4.10 -15.01 13.99
C ASN A 12 -4.59 -13.55 14.10
N PRO A 13 -4.05 -12.61 13.29
CA PRO A 13 -4.45 -11.21 13.34
C PRO A 13 -5.88 -10.96 12.84
N LEU A 14 -6.52 -11.92 12.17
CA LEU A 14 -7.90 -11.85 11.71
C LEU A 14 -8.82 -12.77 12.51
N ASP A 15 -9.03 -12.42 13.77
CA ASP A 15 -10.07 -13.04 14.59
C ASP A 15 -11.50 -12.69 14.10
N ASP A 16 -12.51 -13.34 14.68
CA ASP A 16 -13.90 -13.11 14.31
C ASP A 16 -14.35 -11.66 14.51
N ASN A 17 -13.81 -10.97 15.52
CA ASN A 17 -14.11 -9.56 15.77
C ASN A 17 -13.54 -8.66 14.67
N THR A 18 -12.30 -8.93 14.23
CA THR A 18 -11.64 -8.18 13.16
C THR A 18 -12.34 -8.38 11.83
N ILE A 19 -12.71 -9.63 11.52
CA ILE A 19 -13.51 -9.96 10.33
C ILE A 19 -14.87 -9.24 10.40
N ARG A 20 -15.51 -9.24 11.57
CA ARG A 20 -16.78 -8.53 11.78
C ARG A 20 -16.61 -7.03 11.59
N TYR A 21 -15.55 -6.44 12.12
CA TYR A 21 -15.25 -5.02 11.95
C TYR A 21 -15.06 -4.65 10.47
N LEU A 22 -14.32 -5.46 9.70
CA LEU A 22 -14.19 -5.27 8.25
C LEU A 22 -15.56 -5.34 7.55
N TYR A 23 -16.39 -6.29 7.97
CA TYR A 23 -17.73 -6.47 7.44
C TYR A 23 -18.62 -5.24 7.69
N ASP A 24 -18.70 -4.80 8.95
CA ASP A 24 -19.58 -3.72 9.39
C ASP A 24 -19.14 -2.32 8.91
N ASN A 25 -17.89 -2.15 8.47
CA ASN A 25 -17.38 -0.86 7.99
C ASN A 25 -17.24 -0.78 6.45
N TYR A 26 -17.54 -1.86 5.74
CA TYR A 26 -17.41 -1.88 4.28
C TYR A 26 -18.40 -0.93 3.61
N GLY A 27 -17.91 -0.10 2.68
CA GLY A 27 -18.72 0.90 1.99
C GLY A 27 -18.90 2.22 2.75
N TYR A 28 -18.62 2.27 4.06
CA TYR A 28 -18.52 3.53 4.81
C TYR A 28 -17.13 4.17 4.70
N MET A 29 -16.08 3.36 4.65
CA MET A 29 -14.69 3.81 4.48
C MET A 29 -14.03 3.05 3.33
N ASN A 30 -13.00 3.66 2.73
CA ASN A 30 -12.16 2.94 1.78
C ASN A 30 -11.48 1.76 2.50
N THR A 31 -11.56 0.57 1.92
CA THR A 31 -10.96 -0.67 2.45
C THR A 31 -9.48 -0.52 2.78
N TYR A 32 -8.70 0.15 1.95
CA TYR A 32 -7.29 0.40 2.23
C TYR A 32 -7.11 1.29 3.48
N ASP A 33 -7.92 2.35 3.62
CA ASP A 33 -7.89 3.25 4.78
C ASP A 33 -8.29 2.51 6.08
N LEU A 34 -9.23 1.56 6.00
CA LEU A 34 -9.60 0.68 7.12
C LEU A 34 -8.41 -0.18 7.58
N LEU A 35 -7.71 -0.80 6.63
CA LEU A 35 -6.60 -1.72 6.93
C LEU A 35 -5.38 -1.00 7.54
N ILE A 36 -5.07 0.19 7.05
CA ILE A 36 -3.98 1.02 7.60
C ILE A 36 -4.39 1.75 8.89
N GLY A 37 -5.64 1.59 9.34
CA GLY A 37 -6.18 2.23 10.52
C GLY A 37 -6.12 3.76 10.45
N ARG A 38 -6.46 4.35 9.30
CA ARG A 38 -6.48 5.80 9.14
C ARG A 38 -7.39 6.43 10.18
N SER A 39 -6.92 7.47 10.87
CA SER A 39 -7.66 8.14 11.94
C SER A 39 -7.98 7.32 13.19
N THR A 40 -7.24 6.23 13.43
CA THR A 40 -7.39 5.42 14.66
C THR A 40 -6.36 5.73 15.75
N LYS A 41 -5.36 6.57 15.44
CA LYS A 41 -4.42 7.13 16.43
C LYS A 41 -4.47 8.67 16.43
N PRO A 42 -4.05 9.34 17.51
CA PRO A 42 -3.91 10.79 17.55
C PRO A 42 -3.03 11.30 16.40
N ASN A 43 -3.40 12.42 15.80
CA ASN A 43 -2.57 13.07 14.80
C ASN A 43 -1.63 14.07 15.49
N THR A 44 -0.59 13.57 16.15
CA THR A 44 0.42 14.40 16.80
C THR A 44 1.34 15.04 15.76
N LEU A 45 1.88 16.22 16.06
CA LEU A 45 2.90 16.85 15.25
C LEU A 45 4.26 16.29 15.66
N TYR A 46 5.16 16.10 14.69
CA TYR A 46 6.53 15.69 15.00
C TYR A 46 7.30 16.77 15.76
N ASP A 47 8.25 16.34 16.59
CA ASP A 47 9.18 17.25 17.26
C ASP A 47 10.29 17.70 16.29
N LYS A 48 10.37 19.01 16.05
CA LYS A 48 11.34 19.61 15.13
C LYS A 48 12.79 19.39 15.58
N ARG A 49 13.08 19.44 16.89
CA ARG A 49 14.45 19.25 17.41
C ARG A 49 14.88 17.80 17.22
N GLN A 50 13.99 16.84 17.46
CA GLN A 50 14.28 15.43 17.19
C GLN A 50 14.55 15.19 15.70
N LYS A 51 13.78 15.83 14.81
CA LYS A 51 14.02 15.79 13.36
C LYS A 51 15.39 16.35 12.98
N ASP A 52 15.77 17.50 13.56
CA ASP A 52 17.09 18.10 13.36
C ASP A 52 18.21 17.17 13.85
N ASP A 53 18.08 16.57 15.03
CA ASP A 53 19.04 15.62 15.58
C ASP A 53 19.21 14.36 14.70
N TYR A 54 18.10 13.81 14.20
CA TYR A 54 18.11 12.64 13.32
C TYR A 54 18.77 12.96 11.97
N ASN A 55 18.38 14.04 11.31
CA ASN A 55 18.95 14.41 10.01
C ASN A 55 20.43 14.76 10.13
N LYS A 56 20.84 15.40 11.24
CA LYS A 56 22.25 15.64 11.55
C LYS A 56 23.01 14.33 11.71
N LEU A 57 22.47 13.34 12.44
CA LEU A 57 23.09 12.02 12.59
C LEU A 57 23.36 11.38 11.21
N LEU A 58 22.36 11.37 10.34
CA LEU A 58 22.51 10.80 8.99
C LEU A 58 23.53 11.56 8.15
N PHE A 59 23.49 12.89 8.19
CA PHE A 59 24.40 13.74 7.45
C PHE A 59 25.85 13.51 7.86
N GLU A 60 26.15 13.49 9.16
CA GLU A 60 27.51 13.25 9.65
C GLU A 60 28.01 11.85 9.27
N LYS A 61 27.16 10.82 9.38
CA LYS A 61 27.51 9.46 8.93
C LYS A 61 27.85 9.42 7.44
N TRP A 62 27.03 10.06 6.61
CA TRP A 62 27.25 10.13 5.17
C TRP A 62 28.53 10.88 4.82
N LYS A 63 28.75 12.03 5.46
CA LYS A 63 29.97 12.83 5.30
C LYS A 63 31.20 12.02 5.67
N GLU A 64 31.22 11.39 6.84
CA GLU A 64 32.34 10.56 7.29
C GLU A 64 32.58 9.36 6.37
N SER A 65 31.52 8.72 5.85
CA SER A 65 31.68 7.63 4.88
C SER A 65 32.42 8.07 3.62
N ILE A 66 32.12 9.26 3.10
CA ILE A 66 32.80 9.82 1.92
C ILE A 66 34.24 10.21 2.21
N LEU A 67 34.47 10.91 3.32
CA LEU A 67 35.80 11.42 3.68
C LEU A 67 36.79 10.29 3.98
N ASN A 68 36.29 9.15 4.48
CA ASN A 68 37.10 7.99 4.82
C ASN A 68 37.16 6.91 3.72
N LEU A 69 36.67 7.20 2.50
CA LEU A 69 36.80 6.28 1.37
C LEU A 69 38.26 5.99 1.03
N THR A 70 38.58 4.71 0.80
CA THR A 70 39.87 4.31 0.23
C THR A 70 40.00 4.76 -1.22
N GLU A 71 41.23 4.98 -1.69
CA GLU A 71 41.50 5.32 -3.09
C GLU A 71 41.00 4.26 -4.08
N GLU A 72 41.05 2.99 -3.69
CA GLU A 72 40.52 1.87 -4.48
C GLU A 72 39.00 1.97 -4.62
N ARG A 73 38.29 2.11 -3.49
CA ARG A 73 36.83 2.22 -3.48
C ARG A 73 36.35 3.47 -4.21
N ARG A 74 37.05 4.59 -4.06
CA ARG A 74 36.79 5.83 -4.79
C ARG A 74 36.90 5.63 -6.30
N ARG A 75 37.93 4.92 -6.78
CA ARG A 75 38.09 4.56 -8.19
C ARG A 75 36.97 3.65 -8.69
N GLU A 76 36.59 2.66 -7.89
CA GLU A 76 35.50 1.75 -8.20
C GLU A 76 34.16 2.50 -8.36
N LEU A 77 33.81 3.35 -7.39
CA LEU A 77 32.59 4.13 -7.40
C LEU A 77 32.51 5.04 -8.63
N LYS A 78 33.58 5.73 -9.02
CA LYS A 78 33.59 6.61 -10.22
C LYS A 78 33.15 5.93 -11.52
N ASN A 79 33.34 4.61 -11.63
CA ASN A 79 32.93 3.85 -12.80
C ASN A 79 31.42 3.55 -12.84
N ARG A 80 30.73 3.69 -11.71
CA ARG A 80 29.28 3.54 -11.59
C ARG A 80 28.61 4.89 -11.93
N TYR A 81 27.55 4.87 -12.74
CA TYR A 81 26.88 6.09 -13.23
C TYR A 81 26.50 7.06 -12.10
N ASN A 82 26.02 6.49 -11.00
CA ASN A 82 25.60 7.23 -9.82
C ASN A 82 26.75 7.77 -8.97
N TYR A 83 28.04 7.64 -9.28
CA TYR A 83 29.10 8.17 -8.38
C TYR A 83 30.23 8.89 -9.10
N LYS A 84 29.97 9.40 -10.31
CA LYS A 84 30.96 10.11 -11.14
C LYS A 84 31.56 11.34 -10.45
N ASP A 85 30.78 12.04 -9.64
CA ASP A 85 31.17 13.30 -9.00
C ASP A 85 31.77 13.13 -7.59
N ILE A 86 32.10 11.90 -7.16
CA ILE A 86 32.52 11.62 -5.78
C ILE A 86 33.72 12.47 -5.31
N ASP A 87 34.65 12.83 -6.20
CA ASP A 87 35.78 13.71 -5.89
C ASP A 87 35.36 15.15 -5.62
N ARG A 88 34.45 15.68 -6.45
CA ARG A 88 33.89 17.02 -6.27
C ARG A 88 33.18 17.09 -4.92
N ILE A 89 32.38 16.08 -4.60
CA ILE A 89 31.67 15.98 -3.32
C ILE A 89 32.67 15.94 -2.16
N THR A 90 33.70 15.09 -2.25
CA THR A 90 34.75 15.00 -1.21
C THR A 90 35.45 16.34 -0.99
N SER A 91 35.79 17.06 -2.07
CA SER A 91 36.43 18.37 -1.98
C SER A 91 35.54 19.40 -1.26
N ILE A 92 34.24 19.42 -1.57
CA ILE A 92 33.25 20.29 -0.90
C ILE A 92 33.14 19.93 0.59
N LEU A 93 33.06 18.64 0.93
CA LEU A 93 32.94 18.17 2.31
C LEU A 93 34.21 18.38 3.16
N SER A 94 35.36 18.57 2.52
CA SER A 94 36.62 18.93 3.20
C SER A 94 36.84 20.45 3.28
N SER A 95 35.95 21.26 2.68
CA SER A 95 36.12 22.71 2.58
C SER A 95 35.61 23.44 3.82
N PRO A 96 36.26 24.56 4.24
CA PRO A 96 35.73 25.44 5.29
C PRO A 96 34.34 26.01 4.99
N LEU A 97 33.88 25.96 3.73
CA LEU A 97 32.54 26.41 3.31
C LEU A 97 31.40 25.77 4.12
N LEU A 98 31.59 24.55 4.63
CA LEU A 98 30.63 23.88 5.51
C LEU A 98 30.26 24.73 6.73
N ASN A 99 31.20 25.51 7.25
CA ASN A 99 31.00 26.36 8.43
C ASN A 99 30.04 27.53 8.18
N ASN A 100 29.74 27.83 6.91
CA ASN A 100 28.76 28.86 6.53
C ASN A 100 27.31 28.36 6.64
N TYR A 101 27.11 27.04 6.77
CA TYR A 101 25.79 26.43 6.85
C TYR A 101 25.49 25.99 8.29
N ARG A 102 24.22 26.10 8.68
CA ARG A 102 23.71 25.61 9.98
C ARG A 102 23.40 24.12 9.94
N LEU A 103 24.45 23.30 9.81
CA LEU A 103 24.36 21.84 9.65
C LEU A 103 23.85 21.10 10.90
N ASP A 104 23.60 21.83 11.99
CA ASP A 104 22.85 21.38 13.17
C ASP A 104 21.33 21.32 12.95
N THR A 105 20.83 21.79 11.81
CA THR A 105 19.39 21.86 11.50
C THR A 105 19.07 21.23 10.16
N SER A 106 17.88 20.65 10.04
CA SER A 106 17.37 20.07 8.79
C SER A 106 17.35 21.09 7.65
N GLU A 107 16.94 22.32 7.94
CA GLU A 107 16.92 23.44 6.97
C GLU A 107 18.33 23.80 6.50
N GLY A 108 19.31 23.85 7.42
CA GLY A 108 20.68 24.16 7.04
C GLY A 108 21.34 23.04 6.23
N ILE A 109 21.08 21.78 6.56
CA ILE A 109 21.51 20.62 5.76
C ILE A 109 20.86 20.69 4.36
N TYR A 110 19.56 20.91 4.28
CA TYR A 110 18.84 21.07 3.00
C TYR A 110 19.48 22.17 2.14
N ARG A 111 19.67 23.37 2.70
CA ARG A 111 20.28 24.50 1.98
C ARG A 111 21.68 24.18 1.49
N PHE A 112 22.51 23.55 2.31
CA PHE A 112 23.84 23.10 1.91
C PHE A 112 23.76 22.17 0.69
N LEU A 113 22.92 21.13 0.75
CA LEU A 113 22.81 20.16 -0.33
C LEU A 113 22.36 20.82 -1.63
N VAL A 114 21.36 21.71 -1.58
CA VAL A 114 20.84 22.40 -2.78
C VAL A 114 21.85 23.42 -3.33
N SER A 115 22.40 24.28 -2.47
CA SER A 115 23.33 25.35 -2.88
C SER A 115 24.62 24.79 -3.49
N GLU A 116 25.13 23.69 -2.93
CA GLU A 116 26.32 23.03 -3.43
C GLU A 116 26.02 22.00 -4.55
N LYS A 117 24.78 21.91 -5.04
CA LYS A 117 24.34 20.94 -6.07
C LYS A 117 24.77 19.51 -5.73
N LEU A 118 24.44 19.14 -4.50
CA LEU A 118 24.51 17.82 -3.90
C LEU A 118 23.08 17.29 -3.72
N ASP A 119 22.13 17.76 -4.52
CA ASP A 119 20.73 17.37 -4.51
C ASP A 119 20.51 15.91 -4.98
N MET A 120 21.48 15.38 -5.71
CA MET A 120 21.59 13.95 -5.99
C MET A 120 22.39 13.20 -4.91
N ALA A 121 22.73 13.83 -3.77
CA ALA A 121 23.55 13.22 -2.74
C ALA A 121 22.94 11.92 -2.22
N TYR A 122 23.80 10.92 -2.17
CA TYR A 122 23.43 9.51 -2.18
C TYR A 122 22.64 9.02 -0.97
N PHE A 123 22.60 9.78 0.14
CA PHE A 123 21.88 9.41 1.36
C PHE A 123 20.45 9.95 1.48
N CYS A 124 20.15 11.09 0.84
CA CYS A 124 18.81 11.65 0.79
C CYS A 124 18.62 12.57 -0.41
N LEU A 125 17.46 12.47 -1.06
CA LEU A 125 16.96 13.56 -1.88
C LEU A 125 16.64 14.74 -0.94
N PRO A 126 17.10 15.97 -1.20
CA PRO A 126 16.84 17.11 -0.33
C PRO A 126 15.35 17.31 -0.05
N GLU A 127 14.49 17.03 -1.03
CA GLU A 127 13.04 17.01 -0.81
C GLU A 127 12.64 16.08 0.33
N ASN A 128 13.27 14.92 0.55
CA ASN A 128 12.92 14.03 1.66
C ASN A 128 13.27 14.60 3.05
N ILE A 129 14.14 15.62 3.14
CA ILE A 129 14.46 16.31 4.40
C ILE A 129 13.27 17.18 4.83
N LEU A 130 12.59 17.80 3.85
CA LEU A 130 11.54 18.80 4.10
C LEU A 130 10.11 18.34 3.75
N ASP A 131 9.94 17.42 2.81
CA ASP A 131 8.65 16.95 2.27
C ASP A 131 7.91 16.06 3.28
N ASP A 132 6.60 16.01 3.11
CA ASP A 132 5.61 15.40 4.00
C ASP A 132 5.25 13.96 3.57
N LYS A 133 5.97 13.40 2.58
CA LYS A 133 5.78 12.02 2.09
C LYS A 133 6.58 11.00 2.91
N PHE A 134 6.38 9.72 2.58
CA PHE A 134 7.22 8.64 3.07
C PHE A 134 8.70 8.90 2.78
N LYS A 135 9.49 9.02 3.84
CA LYS A 135 10.94 9.17 3.85
C LYS A 135 11.55 7.78 3.93
N HIS A 136 12.33 7.41 2.92
CA HIS A 136 13.04 6.13 2.89
C HIS A 136 14.48 6.33 3.34
N THR A 137 14.92 5.54 4.32
CA THR A 137 16.29 5.57 4.84
C THR A 137 16.92 4.20 4.65
N VAL A 138 18.04 4.17 3.93
CA VAL A 138 18.77 2.95 3.58
C VAL A 138 20.22 3.13 4.01
N SER A 139 20.75 2.20 4.81
CA SER A 139 22.13 2.28 5.34
C SER A 139 23.17 2.42 4.23
N GLU A 140 23.01 1.71 3.12
CA GLU A 140 23.91 1.72 1.95
C GLU A 140 23.98 3.07 1.22
N LYS A 141 22.91 3.86 1.36
CA LYS A 141 22.83 5.21 0.81
C LYS A 141 23.55 6.21 1.72
N ILE A 142 23.63 5.91 3.01
CA ILE A 142 24.32 6.71 4.02
C ILE A 142 25.80 6.34 4.05
N ASP A 143 26.12 5.07 4.26
CA ASP A 143 27.49 4.54 4.25
C ASP A 143 27.82 3.85 2.92
N ILE A 144 28.35 4.64 1.98
CA ILE A 144 28.72 4.18 0.63
C ILE A 144 30.00 3.32 0.60
N SER A 145 30.67 3.13 1.74
CA SER A 145 31.74 2.14 1.87
C SER A 145 31.20 0.71 1.74
N LYS A 146 29.89 0.49 1.95
CA LYS A 146 29.20 -0.81 1.92
C LYS A 146 27.83 -0.67 1.26
N ASP A 147 27.75 -0.75 -0.08
CA ASP A 147 26.52 -0.45 -0.85
C ASP A 147 25.89 -1.64 -1.62
N GLU A 148 26.12 -2.89 -1.19
CA GLU A 148 25.77 -4.10 -1.98
C GLU A 148 24.93 -5.15 -1.25
N TYR A 149 24.63 -4.94 0.04
CA TYR A 149 23.80 -5.85 0.84
C TYR A 149 22.41 -6.05 0.22
N TYR A 150 21.63 -5.00 -0.02
CA TYR A 150 20.27 -5.11 -0.57
C TYR A 150 20.25 -5.47 -2.07
N ALA A 151 21.39 -5.38 -2.77
CA ALA A 151 21.52 -5.96 -4.11
C ALA A 151 21.53 -7.50 -4.09
N THR A 152 21.95 -8.10 -2.98
CA THR A 152 22.12 -9.56 -2.82
C THR A 152 21.21 -10.18 -1.76
N HIS A 153 20.46 -9.36 -1.01
CA HIS A 153 19.59 -9.78 0.09
C HIS A 153 18.16 -9.26 -0.13
N HIS A 154 17.28 -10.14 -0.58
CA HIS A 154 15.87 -9.78 -0.79
C HIS A 154 15.15 -9.47 0.52
N VAL A 155 14.40 -8.37 0.51
CA VAL A 155 13.48 -8.01 1.58
C VAL A 155 12.31 -8.98 1.56
N ASN A 156 12.15 -9.72 2.66
CA ASN A 156 11.11 -10.73 2.81
C ASN A 156 10.07 -10.36 3.87
N HIS A 157 10.43 -9.48 4.81
CA HIS A 157 9.65 -9.18 5.99
C HIS A 157 9.60 -7.68 6.26
N ARG A 158 8.53 -7.26 6.94
CA ARG A 158 8.27 -5.90 7.39
C ARG A 158 7.97 -5.94 8.88
N LEU A 159 8.65 -5.10 9.64
CA LEU A 159 8.38 -4.81 11.04
C LEU A 159 7.71 -3.44 11.13
N TYR A 160 6.49 -3.42 11.64
CA TYR A 160 5.68 -2.21 11.78
C TYR A 160 5.73 -1.71 13.21
N VAL A 161 6.02 -0.42 13.36
CA VAL A 161 6.01 0.28 14.65
C VAL A 161 4.98 1.39 14.58
N ASN A 162 3.90 1.26 15.35
CA ASN A 162 2.84 2.25 15.38
C ASN A 162 3.08 3.25 16.51
N ILE A 163 4.04 4.16 16.31
CA ILE A 163 4.41 5.18 17.29
C ILE A 163 3.76 6.53 16.99
N ASP A 164 3.57 7.38 18.00
CA ASP A 164 3.22 8.79 17.81
C ASP A 164 4.28 9.57 17.02
N ASN A 165 3.82 10.55 16.23
CA ASN A 165 4.70 11.33 15.36
C ASN A 165 5.66 12.23 16.17
N ASP A 166 5.24 12.68 17.35
CA ASP A 166 6.05 13.46 18.28
C ASP A 166 7.32 12.74 18.77
N ASN A 167 7.31 11.40 18.77
CA ASN A 167 8.42 10.55 19.20
C ASN A 167 9.03 9.71 18.06
N LEU A 168 8.51 9.83 16.83
CA LEU A 168 8.97 9.11 15.65
C LEU A 168 10.46 9.34 15.38
N TYR A 169 10.92 10.60 15.43
CA TYR A 169 12.31 10.93 15.13
C TYR A 169 13.28 10.51 16.22
N LYS A 170 12.89 10.64 17.50
CA LYS A 170 13.67 10.08 18.62
C LYS A 170 13.82 8.57 18.46
N PHE A 171 12.72 7.85 18.26
CA PHE A 171 12.74 6.39 18.05
C PHE A 171 13.64 6.01 16.88
N THR A 172 13.50 6.68 15.74
CA THR A 172 14.27 6.37 14.54
C THR A 172 15.77 6.59 14.76
N LYS A 173 16.15 7.67 15.45
CA LYS A 173 17.55 7.94 15.82
C LYS A 173 18.13 6.83 16.70
N GLU A 174 17.44 6.50 17.79
CA GLU A 174 17.85 5.45 18.74
C GLU A 174 18.00 4.08 18.05
N LEU A 175 17.08 3.77 17.12
CA LEU A 175 17.14 2.55 16.33
C LEU A 175 18.35 2.53 15.38
N VAL A 176 18.63 3.62 14.66
CA VAL A 176 19.81 3.71 13.78
C VAL A 176 21.10 3.52 14.58
N GLU A 177 21.25 4.22 15.71
CA GLU A 177 22.42 4.08 16.58
C GLU A 177 22.58 2.63 17.07
N LYS A 178 21.48 1.99 17.48
CA LYS A 178 21.47 0.58 17.89
C LYS A 178 21.85 -0.39 16.76
N LEU A 179 21.37 -0.14 15.54
CA LEU A 179 21.70 -0.97 14.38
C LEU A 179 23.17 -0.84 14.00
N ASP A 180 23.73 0.36 14.09
CA ASP A 180 25.15 0.62 13.85
C ASP A 180 26.04 -0.06 14.90
N GLU A 181 25.68 0.00 16.18
CA GLU A 181 26.38 -0.74 17.25
C GLU A 181 26.49 -2.25 16.94
N LYS A 182 25.46 -2.81 16.29
CA LYS A 182 25.43 -4.23 15.89
C LYS A 182 25.94 -4.49 14.46
N ASN A 183 26.43 -3.47 13.75
CA ASN A 183 26.84 -3.54 12.35
C ASN A 183 25.77 -4.16 11.44
N LEU A 184 24.49 -3.83 11.67
CA LEU A 184 23.38 -4.31 10.85
C LEU A 184 23.06 -3.29 9.74
N PRO A 185 23.02 -3.71 8.47
CA PRO A 185 22.46 -2.86 7.42
C PRO A 185 20.99 -2.62 7.72
N PHE A 186 20.41 -1.54 7.20
CA PHE A 186 19.00 -1.26 7.47
C PHE A 186 18.32 -0.55 6.31
N TYR A 187 17.04 -0.83 6.17
CA TYR A 187 16.15 -0.14 5.26
C TYR A 187 14.82 0.03 5.97
N PHE A 188 14.40 1.27 6.17
CA PHE A 188 13.05 1.57 6.65
C PHE A 188 12.42 2.72 5.87
N LYS A 189 11.11 2.86 6.04
CA LYS A 189 10.38 4.05 5.64
C LYS A 189 9.61 4.63 6.82
N MET A 190 9.44 5.95 6.81
CA MET A 190 8.65 6.64 7.82
C MET A 190 7.84 7.81 7.23
N GLU A 191 6.70 8.14 7.82
CA GLU A 191 5.86 9.30 7.49
C GLU A 191 5.48 10.02 8.79
N ASP A 192 5.65 11.35 8.82
CA ASP A 192 5.57 12.20 10.01
C ASP A 192 4.36 13.16 10.02
N THR A 193 3.47 13.05 9.02
CA THR A 193 2.34 13.97 8.82
C THR A 193 0.97 13.32 8.90
N SER A 194 0.92 11.98 8.90
CA SER A 194 -0.32 11.22 8.91
C SER A 194 -0.52 10.48 10.23
N ASN A 195 -1.76 10.10 10.50
CA ASN A 195 -2.14 9.25 11.63
C ASN A 195 -2.34 7.79 11.21
N ARG A 196 -1.60 7.34 10.19
CA ARG A 196 -1.64 5.95 9.73
C ARG A 196 -0.87 5.04 10.69
N LYS A 197 -1.33 3.79 10.83
CA LYS A 197 -0.63 2.79 11.64
C LYS A 197 0.62 2.21 10.97
N ASP A 198 0.76 2.37 9.65
CA ASP A 198 1.95 2.00 8.87
C ASP A 198 2.95 3.16 8.71
N GLY A 199 2.91 4.12 9.65
CA GLY A 199 3.76 5.32 9.64
C GLY A 199 5.25 5.03 9.80
N PHE A 200 5.65 3.90 10.39
CA PHE A 200 7.03 3.42 10.39
C PHE A 200 7.09 1.93 10.00
N VAL A 201 7.96 1.59 9.05
CA VAL A 201 8.16 0.21 8.56
C VAL A 201 9.64 -0.07 8.36
N LEU A 202 10.18 -1.02 9.12
CA LEU A 202 11.53 -1.57 8.96
C LEU A 202 11.48 -2.83 8.09
N TYR A 203 12.31 -2.88 7.05
CA TYR A 203 12.40 -3.99 6.10
C TYR A 203 13.54 -4.92 6.49
N SER A 204 13.28 -6.23 6.41
CA SER A 204 14.25 -7.26 6.77
C SER A 204 14.25 -8.41 5.77
N ASP A 205 15.42 -8.99 5.55
CA ASP A 205 15.49 -10.36 5.04
C ASP A 205 15.19 -11.38 6.16
N THR A 206 15.07 -12.66 5.81
CA THR A 206 14.80 -13.71 6.79
C THR A 206 15.99 -13.98 7.73
N ARG A 207 17.23 -13.75 7.27
CA ARG A 207 18.45 -14.11 7.99
C ARG A 207 18.72 -13.21 9.19
N ASN A 208 18.40 -11.92 9.07
CA ASN A 208 18.65 -10.92 10.10
C ASN A 208 17.38 -10.52 10.87
N LEU A 209 16.21 -11.09 10.54
CA LEU A 209 14.92 -10.75 11.16
C LEU A 209 14.97 -10.72 12.69
N THR A 210 15.48 -11.77 13.32
CA THR A 210 15.56 -11.87 14.78
C THR A 210 16.50 -10.83 15.39
N LYS A 211 17.56 -10.45 14.69
CA LYS A 211 18.49 -9.41 15.15
C LYS A 211 17.86 -8.03 15.12
N TYR A 212 17.05 -7.73 14.11
CA TYR A 212 16.29 -6.47 14.08
C TYR A 212 15.23 -6.41 15.19
N MET A 213 14.57 -7.53 15.49
CA MET A 213 13.64 -7.63 16.63
C MET A 213 14.35 -7.36 17.95
N GLU A 214 15.53 -7.96 18.16
CA GLU A 214 16.36 -7.72 19.35
C GLU A 214 16.77 -6.24 19.47
N CYS A 215 17.11 -5.57 18.36
CA CYS A 215 17.39 -4.13 18.36
C CYS A 215 16.17 -3.31 18.80
N LEU A 216 14.97 -3.63 18.28
CA LEU A 216 13.74 -2.95 18.67
C LEU A 216 13.45 -3.14 20.17
N ASP A 217 13.55 -4.38 20.66
CA ASP A 217 13.35 -4.70 22.08
C ASP A 217 14.31 -3.88 22.96
N GLU A 218 15.60 -3.84 22.63
CA GLU A 218 16.59 -3.03 23.38
C GLU A 218 16.29 -1.52 23.35
N VAL A 219 15.82 -0.98 22.23
CA VAL A 219 15.45 0.45 22.11
C VAL A 219 14.26 0.76 23.01
N PHE A 220 13.22 -0.07 22.99
CA PHE A 220 12.03 0.11 23.83
C PHE A 220 12.29 -0.17 25.31
N GLU A 221 13.18 -1.12 25.65
CA GLU A 221 13.56 -1.40 27.02
C GLU A 221 14.25 -0.20 27.69
N LYS A 222 15.14 0.48 26.96
CA LYS A 222 15.90 1.64 27.44
C LYS A 222 15.09 2.93 27.47
N ASN A 223 14.11 3.09 26.58
CA ASN A 223 13.38 4.33 26.40
C ASN A 223 11.91 4.19 26.83
N LYS A 224 11.61 4.55 28.09
CA LYS A 224 10.25 4.44 28.64
C LYS A 224 9.23 5.29 27.88
N ASP A 225 9.59 6.52 27.53
CA ASP A 225 8.72 7.45 26.82
C ASP A 225 8.33 6.91 25.43
N LEU A 226 9.24 6.22 24.73
CA LEU A 226 8.91 5.57 23.45
C LEU A 226 7.87 4.44 23.63
N ARG A 227 7.90 3.71 24.75
CA ARG A 227 6.89 2.67 25.05
C ARG A 227 5.52 3.28 25.30
N ASP A 228 5.49 4.42 25.99
CA ASP A 228 4.26 5.12 26.33
C ASP A 228 3.60 5.78 25.08
N SER A 229 4.31 5.83 23.95
CA SER A 229 3.86 6.35 22.65
C SER A 229 3.48 5.29 21.62
N ILE A 230 3.38 4.00 22.00
CA ILE A 230 2.97 2.94 21.08
C ILE A 230 1.45 2.76 21.07
N HIS A 231 0.92 2.58 19.86
CA HIS A 231 -0.47 2.26 19.58
C HIS A 231 -0.64 0.84 19.02
N SER A 232 -1.90 0.40 18.96
CA SER A 232 -2.28 -0.92 18.45
C SER A 232 -1.75 -1.18 17.02
N PRO A 233 -1.37 -2.43 16.68
CA PRO A 233 -0.79 -2.76 15.39
C PRO A 233 -1.78 -2.62 14.22
N LEU A 234 -1.25 -2.78 13.00
CA LEU A 234 -2.04 -2.93 11.77
C LEU A 234 -2.92 -4.18 11.84
N MET A 235 -4.09 -4.11 11.22
CA MET A 235 -5.11 -5.15 11.30
C MET A 235 -4.63 -6.53 10.83
N PHE A 236 -3.84 -6.59 9.76
CA PHE A 236 -3.33 -7.85 9.22
C PHE A 236 -1.93 -8.20 9.72
N ALA A 237 -1.30 -7.35 10.54
CA ALA A 237 0.06 -7.59 11.02
C ALA A 237 0.03 -8.46 12.28
N GLY A 238 0.91 -9.45 12.34
CA GLY A 238 1.04 -10.34 13.49
C GLY A 238 1.74 -9.62 14.63
N LYS A 239 1.12 -9.55 15.80
CA LYS A 239 1.72 -8.90 16.96
C LYS A 239 2.90 -9.74 17.47
N ILE A 240 4.10 -9.16 17.53
CA ILE A 240 5.29 -9.82 18.07
C ILE A 240 5.48 -9.45 19.54
N SER A 241 5.36 -8.16 19.83
CA SER A 241 5.52 -7.60 21.17
C SER A 241 4.42 -6.55 21.41
N PRO A 242 4.33 -5.96 22.60
CA PRO A 242 3.50 -4.78 22.82
C PRO A 242 3.89 -3.59 21.92
N TYR A 243 5.10 -3.57 21.36
CA TYR A 243 5.68 -2.41 20.71
C TYR A 243 5.69 -2.46 19.17
N TYR A 244 5.72 -3.66 18.58
CA TYR A 244 5.78 -3.82 17.13
C TYR A 244 5.11 -5.11 16.63
N SER A 245 4.89 -5.15 15.33
CA SER A 245 4.22 -6.25 14.62
C SER A 245 4.96 -6.61 13.33
N ILE A 246 4.64 -7.76 12.75
CA ILE A 246 5.28 -8.29 11.55
C ILE A 246 4.27 -8.50 10.41
N GLY A 247 4.75 -8.39 9.18
CA GLY A 247 4.10 -8.96 8.01
C GLY A 247 5.10 -9.25 6.89
N ASP A 248 4.78 -10.20 6.02
CA ASP A 248 5.68 -10.57 4.92
C ASP A 248 5.53 -9.65 3.71
N GLU A 249 6.63 -9.47 2.98
CA GLU A 249 6.55 -8.95 1.63
C GLU A 249 5.76 -9.94 0.76
N PRO A 250 4.74 -9.50 0.00
CA PRO A 250 4.01 -10.38 -0.90
C PRO A 250 4.91 -11.13 -1.89
N ILE A 251 4.60 -12.40 -2.16
CA ILE A 251 5.25 -13.17 -3.23
C ILE A 251 4.84 -12.56 -4.58
N GLN A 252 5.81 -11.97 -5.29
CA GLN A 252 5.57 -11.22 -6.52
C GLN A 252 5.57 -12.17 -7.72
N ASN A 253 4.41 -12.45 -8.31
CA ASN A 253 4.34 -13.19 -9.57
C ASN A 253 4.12 -12.30 -10.81
N THR A 254 3.35 -11.20 -10.70
CA THR A 254 3.05 -10.37 -11.89
C THR A 254 2.70 -8.90 -11.61
N ASN A 255 2.50 -8.45 -10.36
CA ASN A 255 2.19 -7.06 -10.02
C ASN A 255 2.85 -6.64 -8.69
N LEU A 256 3.41 -5.43 -8.63
CA LEU A 256 4.04 -4.82 -7.45
C LEU A 256 2.98 -4.40 -6.40
N TYR A 257 2.32 -5.37 -5.77
CA TYR A 257 1.40 -5.08 -4.67
C TYR A 257 2.16 -5.01 -3.33
N SER A 258 1.98 -3.91 -2.59
CA SER A 258 2.43 -3.83 -1.20
C SER A 258 1.60 -4.73 -0.28
N PHE A 259 2.12 -5.08 0.90
CA PHE A 259 1.40 -5.85 1.94
C PHE A 259 -0.06 -5.39 2.14
N ASN A 260 -0.26 -4.10 2.42
CA ASN A 260 -1.58 -3.51 2.67
C ASN A 260 -2.47 -3.52 1.42
N THR A 261 -1.88 -3.27 0.25
CA THR A 261 -2.64 -3.25 -1.02
C THR A 261 -3.18 -4.63 -1.35
N LEU A 262 -2.34 -5.68 -1.26
CA LEU A 262 -2.76 -7.06 -1.55
C LEU A 262 -3.93 -7.48 -0.65
N ARG A 263 -3.81 -7.23 0.66
CA ARG A 263 -4.82 -7.61 1.64
C ARG A 263 -6.09 -6.77 1.50
N SER A 264 -5.98 -5.49 1.15
CA SER A 264 -7.15 -4.66 0.83
C SER A 264 -7.90 -5.19 -0.40
N SER A 265 -7.19 -5.65 -1.42
CA SER A 265 -7.79 -6.28 -2.61
C SER A 265 -8.47 -7.60 -2.26
N CYS A 266 -7.87 -8.42 -1.36
CA CYS A 266 -8.50 -9.64 -0.89
C CYS A 266 -9.85 -9.35 -0.19
N VAL A 267 -9.90 -8.32 0.65
CA VAL A 267 -11.15 -7.89 1.32
C VAL A 267 -12.16 -7.35 0.31
N ASP A 268 -11.75 -6.47 -0.61
CA ASP A 268 -12.63 -5.94 -1.66
C ASP A 268 -13.23 -7.05 -2.53
N ASN A 269 -12.41 -8.01 -2.97
CA ASN A 269 -12.86 -9.14 -3.78
C ASN A 269 -13.78 -10.09 -3.00
N ALA A 270 -13.48 -10.34 -1.72
CA ALA A 270 -14.33 -11.14 -0.86
C ALA A 270 -15.71 -10.49 -0.67
N MET A 271 -15.74 -9.17 -0.51
CA MET A 271 -16.98 -8.40 -0.44
C MET A 271 -17.77 -8.42 -1.74
N ASN A 272 -17.10 -8.21 -2.88
CA ASN A 272 -17.75 -8.31 -4.18
C ASN A 272 -18.39 -9.70 -4.37
N ASN A 273 -17.69 -10.78 -4.01
CA ASN A 273 -18.23 -12.14 -4.08
C ASN A 273 -19.42 -12.35 -3.13
N THR A 274 -19.32 -11.83 -1.90
CA THR A 274 -20.40 -11.89 -0.90
C THR A 274 -21.66 -11.20 -1.40
N ILE A 275 -21.50 -9.98 -1.94
CA ILE A 275 -22.61 -9.16 -2.43
C ILE A 275 -23.17 -9.74 -3.72
N ARG A 276 -22.33 -10.19 -4.65
CA ARG A 276 -22.76 -10.88 -5.88
C ARG A 276 -23.57 -12.13 -5.58
N ARG A 277 -23.17 -12.90 -4.56
CA ARG A 277 -23.97 -14.05 -4.09
C ARG A 277 -25.35 -13.60 -3.61
N TRP A 278 -25.42 -12.58 -2.76
CA TRP A 278 -26.71 -12.03 -2.31
C TRP A 278 -27.56 -11.56 -3.51
N MET A 279 -26.93 -10.90 -4.50
CA MET A 279 -27.59 -10.47 -5.73
C MET A 279 -28.17 -11.64 -6.51
N TYR A 280 -27.44 -12.76 -6.61
CA TYR A 280 -27.90 -13.99 -7.27
C TYR A 280 -29.12 -14.59 -6.56
N GLU A 281 -29.05 -14.73 -5.24
CA GLU A 281 -30.13 -15.29 -4.41
C GLU A 281 -31.39 -14.41 -4.43
N ASN A 282 -31.23 -13.10 -4.61
CA ASN A 282 -32.30 -12.11 -4.62
C ASN A 282 -32.60 -11.54 -6.02
N GLN A 283 -32.17 -12.21 -7.07
CA GLN A 283 -32.16 -11.63 -8.42
C GLN A 283 -33.56 -11.33 -9.01
N ASN A 284 -34.61 -11.91 -8.43
CA ASN A 284 -36.00 -11.80 -8.86
C ASN A 284 -36.84 -10.83 -8.01
N ILE A 285 -36.23 -10.13 -7.04
CA ILE A 285 -36.98 -9.18 -6.21
C ILE A 285 -37.48 -8.00 -7.05
N LYS A 286 -38.65 -7.47 -6.68
CA LYS A 286 -39.21 -6.26 -7.23
C LYS A 286 -39.03 -5.12 -6.24
N LEU A 287 -38.49 -4.00 -6.72
CA LEU A 287 -38.23 -2.80 -5.92
C LEU A 287 -39.25 -1.72 -6.25
N LYS A 288 -39.58 -0.87 -5.27
CA LYS A 288 -40.41 0.32 -5.47
C LYS A 288 -39.52 1.56 -5.56
N ARG A 289 -39.48 2.22 -6.73
CA ARG A 289 -38.70 3.46 -6.97
C ARG A 289 -39.63 4.51 -7.60
N LYS A 290 -39.74 5.70 -6.98
CA LYS A 290 -40.59 6.81 -7.47
C LYS A 290 -42.03 6.38 -7.82
N GLY A 291 -42.63 5.51 -7.01
CA GLY A 291 -43.99 5.00 -7.22
C GLY A 291 -44.11 3.87 -8.26
N GLN A 292 -43.05 3.53 -8.99
CA GLN A 292 -43.03 2.45 -9.96
C GLN A 292 -42.39 1.18 -9.39
N VAL A 293 -42.85 0.03 -9.86
CA VAL A 293 -42.27 -1.29 -9.54
C VAL A 293 -41.25 -1.64 -10.63
N ILE A 294 -39.99 -1.83 -10.23
CA ILE A 294 -38.88 -2.15 -11.12
C ILE A 294 -38.22 -3.47 -10.70
N GLY A 295 -37.80 -4.29 -11.66
CA GLY A 295 -37.02 -5.50 -11.37
C GLY A 295 -35.64 -5.16 -10.82
N PHE A 296 -35.10 -5.99 -9.94
CA PHE A 296 -33.78 -5.75 -9.33
C PHE A 296 -32.66 -5.51 -10.34
N LYS A 297 -32.57 -6.35 -11.37
CA LYS A 297 -31.53 -6.21 -12.39
C LYS A 297 -31.72 -4.96 -13.26
N ASP A 298 -32.96 -4.54 -13.52
CA ASP A 298 -33.24 -3.28 -14.23
C ASP A 298 -32.83 -2.08 -13.36
N TYR A 299 -33.07 -2.15 -12.06
CA TYR A 299 -32.59 -1.17 -11.10
C TYR A 299 -31.06 -1.08 -11.10
N LEU A 300 -30.35 -2.20 -11.09
CA LEU A 300 -28.89 -2.23 -11.17
C LEU A 300 -28.38 -1.61 -12.46
N THR A 301 -28.98 -1.97 -13.60
CA THR A 301 -28.65 -1.39 -14.91
C THR A 301 -28.84 0.13 -14.90
N ASP A 302 -29.97 0.62 -14.38
CA ASP A 302 -30.21 2.07 -14.27
C ASP A 302 -29.16 2.74 -13.37
N LYS A 303 -28.72 2.09 -12.30
CA LYS A 303 -27.67 2.62 -11.42
C LYS A 303 -26.31 2.70 -12.08
N VAL A 304 -25.93 1.71 -12.88
CA VAL A 304 -24.70 1.78 -13.66
C VAL A 304 -24.77 2.91 -14.69
N ILE A 305 -25.92 3.10 -15.35
CA ILE A 305 -26.13 4.22 -16.28
C ILE A 305 -26.02 5.56 -15.56
N ASP A 306 -26.70 5.74 -14.42
CA ASP A 306 -26.63 6.94 -13.58
C ASP A 306 -25.16 7.25 -13.24
N MET A 307 -24.37 6.25 -12.83
CA MET A 307 -22.93 6.41 -12.55
C MET A 307 -22.09 6.82 -13.76
N LEU A 308 -22.36 6.26 -14.94
CA LEU A 308 -21.62 6.58 -16.17
C LEU A 308 -21.95 7.98 -16.68
N ILE A 309 -23.22 8.40 -16.59
CA ILE A 309 -23.67 9.78 -16.87
C ILE A 309 -22.89 10.74 -15.96
N ASP A 310 -22.89 10.49 -14.65
CA ASP A 310 -22.20 11.34 -13.69
C ASP A 310 -20.69 11.40 -13.93
N ASP A 311 -20.05 10.32 -14.39
CA ASP A 311 -18.60 10.29 -14.63
C ASP A 311 -18.19 11.03 -15.91
N ILE A 312 -19.03 10.93 -16.96
CA ILE A 312 -18.77 11.51 -18.27
C ILE A 312 -19.15 13.00 -18.30
N TYR A 313 -20.37 13.35 -17.92
CA TYR A 313 -20.84 14.74 -18.00
C TYR A 313 -20.12 15.68 -17.03
N ASN A 314 -19.66 15.17 -15.88
CA ASN A 314 -18.87 15.98 -14.95
C ASN A 314 -17.35 15.92 -15.25
N ASN A 315 -16.94 15.27 -16.36
CA ASN A 315 -15.55 15.04 -16.76
C ASN A 315 -14.65 14.49 -15.64
N ASN A 316 -15.25 13.70 -14.73
CA ASN A 316 -14.56 13.13 -13.58
C ASN A 316 -13.62 11.98 -14.00
N ARG A 317 -13.98 11.22 -15.04
CA ARG A 317 -13.24 10.04 -15.57
C ARG A 317 -12.71 9.11 -14.48
N LYS A 318 -13.48 8.98 -13.40
CA LYS A 318 -13.10 8.39 -12.13
C LYS A 318 -13.09 6.87 -12.19
N TYR A 319 -14.02 6.27 -12.93
CA TYR A 319 -14.23 4.82 -12.86
C TYR A 319 -13.36 4.02 -13.83
N LYS A 320 -12.89 4.64 -14.93
CA LYS A 320 -11.96 4.05 -15.92
C LYS A 320 -12.35 2.65 -16.46
N ASN A 321 -13.59 2.23 -16.25
CA ASN A 321 -14.13 0.93 -16.68
C ASN A 321 -14.88 1.05 -18.02
N TYR A 322 -14.52 2.03 -18.85
CA TYR A 322 -15.09 2.24 -20.16
C TYR A 322 -14.04 2.79 -21.13
N TYR A 323 -14.20 2.47 -22.41
CA TYR A 323 -13.25 2.73 -23.48
C TYR A 323 -13.94 3.55 -24.57
N ASN A 324 -13.49 4.79 -24.76
CA ASN A 324 -14.02 5.72 -25.76
C ASN A 324 -15.55 5.84 -25.72
N LEU A 325 -16.14 5.85 -24.51
CA LEU A 325 -17.58 5.96 -24.34
C LEU A 325 -18.04 7.39 -24.64
N ASP A 326 -18.78 7.52 -25.73
CA ASP A 326 -19.27 8.78 -26.29
C ASP A 326 -20.52 9.25 -25.53
N GLU A 327 -20.65 10.55 -25.29
CA GLU A 327 -21.84 11.16 -24.68
C GLU A 327 -23.12 10.86 -25.49
N ASP A 328 -22.98 10.65 -26.80
CA ASP A 328 -24.07 10.26 -27.69
C ASP A 328 -24.78 8.96 -27.23
N VAL A 329 -24.13 8.11 -26.44
CA VAL A 329 -24.74 6.91 -25.82
C VAL A 329 -25.97 7.27 -24.97
N PHE A 330 -25.94 8.42 -24.29
CA PHE A 330 -26.99 8.83 -23.37
C PHE A 330 -28.14 9.58 -24.04
N LEU A 331 -28.07 9.84 -25.35
CA LEU A 331 -29.17 10.42 -26.10
C LEU A 331 -30.38 9.47 -26.09
N ALA A 332 -31.59 10.06 -26.03
CA ALA A 332 -32.85 9.30 -25.94
C ALA A 332 -33.02 8.23 -27.04
N LYS A 333 -32.45 8.43 -28.23
CA LYS A 333 -32.46 7.45 -29.33
C LYS A 333 -31.60 6.21 -29.06
N ASN A 334 -30.48 6.36 -28.34
CA ASN A 334 -29.47 5.32 -28.11
C ASN A 334 -29.66 4.63 -26.76
N LEU A 335 -30.19 5.35 -25.77
CA LEU A 335 -30.34 4.89 -24.39
C LEU A 335 -31.09 3.54 -24.25
N PRO A 336 -32.18 3.25 -24.99
CA PRO A 336 -32.84 1.94 -24.89
C PRO A 336 -31.94 0.77 -25.29
N ASN A 337 -31.20 0.90 -26.41
CA ASN A 337 -30.27 -0.14 -26.88
C ASN A 337 -29.09 -0.31 -25.92
N PHE A 338 -28.60 0.81 -25.38
CA PHE A 338 -27.55 0.78 -24.37
C PHE A 338 -28.02 0.07 -23.09
N LYS A 339 -29.22 0.40 -22.60
CA LYS A 339 -29.82 -0.23 -21.41
C LYS A 339 -29.98 -1.73 -21.61
N GLU A 340 -30.49 -2.17 -22.76
CA GLU A 340 -30.63 -3.60 -23.08
C GLU A 340 -29.28 -4.33 -23.10
N SER A 341 -28.28 -3.78 -23.78
CA SER A 341 -26.93 -4.37 -23.86
C SER A 341 -26.29 -4.48 -22.46
N LEU A 342 -26.41 -3.43 -21.65
CA LEU A 342 -25.87 -3.43 -20.29
C LEU A 342 -26.65 -4.36 -19.36
N ARG A 343 -27.97 -4.50 -19.56
CA ARG A 343 -28.83 -5.39 -18.78
C ARG A 343 -28.45 -6.85 -18.94
N LEU A 344 -28.00 -7.26 -20.12
CA LEU A 344 -27.45 -8.61 -20.36
C LEU A 344 -26.15 -8.81 -19.56
N SER A 345 -25.23 -7.85 -19.59
CA SER A 345 -23.99 -7.94 -18.82
C SER A 345 -24.22 -7.95 -17.31
N VAL A 346 -25.20 -7.19 -16.81
CA VAL A 346 -25.66 -7.27 -15.41
C VAL A 346 -26.22 -8.65 -15.10
N ASP A 347 -26.99 -9.25 -16.01
CA ASP A 347 -27.53 -10.59 -15.84
C ASP A 347 -26.43 -11.64 -15.73
N ASP A 348 -25.46 -11.60 -16.64
CA ASP A 348 -24.30 -12.49 -16.64
C ASP A 348 -23.46 -12.32 -15.37
N TYR A 349 -23.17 -11.08 -14.97
CA TYR A 349 -22.43 -10.78 -13.74
C TYR A 349 -23.13 -11.36 -12.50
N VAL A 350 -24.44 -11.11 -12.33
CA VAL A 350 -25.23 -11.62 -11.20
C VAL A 350 -25.23 -13.15 -11.17
N ASN A 351 -25.25 -13.79 -12.33
CA ASN A 351 -25.22 -15.25 -12.44
C ASN A 351 -23.80 -15.84 -12.45
N GLY A 352 -22.77 -15.04 -12.17
CA GLY A 352 -21.38 -15.52 -12.09
C GLY A 352 -20.78 -15.93 -13.43
N LYS A 353 -21.36 -15.48 -14.55
CA LYS A 353 -20.85 -15.73 -15.90
C LYS A 353 -19.84 -14.65 -16.27
N ASN A 354 -18.81 -15.05 -17.01
CA ASN A 354 -17.90 -14.10 -17.63
C ASN A 354 -18.66 -13.37 -18.75
N SER A 355 -18.54 -12.04 -18.77
CA SER A 355 -19.09 -11.18 -19.82
C SER A 355 -17.93 -10.51 -20.56
N ASP A 356 -18.05 -10.44 -21.87
CA ASP A 356 -17.21 -9.57 -22.68
C ASP A 356 -17.51 -8.09 -22.38
N LEU A 357 -16.68 -7.20 -22.93
CA LEU A 357 -16.97 -5.77 -22.94
C LEU A 357 -18.32 -5.49 -23.60
N VAL A 358 -19.15 -4.69 -22.95
CA VAL A 358 -20.42 -4.21 -23.50
C VAL A 358 -20.12 -3.18 -24.57
N LYS A 359 -20.15 -3.59 -25.84
CA LYS A 359 -19.96 -2.70 -26.99
C LYS A 359 -21.26 -1.97 -27.30
N VAL A 360 -21.19 -0.65 -27.38
CA VAL A 360 -22.35 0.21 -27.64
C VAL A 360 -22.21 0.81 -29.04
N TYR A 361 -23.29 0.75 -29.81
CA TYR A 361 -23.38 1.30 -31.16
C TYR A 361 -24.57 2.25 -31.26
N GLU A 362 -24.44 3.24 -32.13
CA GLU A 362 -25.54 4.16 -32.44
C GLU A 362 -26.73 3.38 -33.01
N LYS A 363 -27.92 3.69 -32.49
CA LYS A 363 -29.16 3.18 -33.06
C LYS A 363 -29.45 3.92 -34.36
N LYS A 364 -29.17 3.26 -35.48
CA LYS A 364 -29.38 3.80 -36.83
C LYS A 364 -30.05 2.76 -37.72
N GLU A 365 -31.05 3.18 -38.49
CA GLU A 365 -31.58 2.37 -39.59
C GLU A 365 -30.57 2.37 -40.73
N LEU A 366 -30.02 1.19 -41.05
CA LEU A 366 -29.02 1.04 -42.11
C LEU A 366 -29.73 0.87 -43.46
N ASN A 367 -29.27 1.60 -44.46
CA ASN A 367 -29.74 1.39 -45.83
C ASN A 367 -29.04 0.15 -46.42
N PRO A 368 -29.75 -0.94 -46.72
CA PRO A 368 -29.13 -2.17 -47.23
C PRO A 368 -28.50 -2.01 -48.63
N LYS A 369 -28.77 -0.90 -49.32
CA LYS A 369 -28.16 -0.57 -50.63
C LYS A 369 -26.85 0.22 -50.50
N LYS A 370 -26.43 0.60 -49.28
CA LYS A 370 -25.17 1.27 -49.00
C LYS A 370 -24.38 0.45 -47.98
N TYR A 371 -23.06 0.38 -48.13
CA TYR A 371 -22.18 -0.18 -47.10
C TYR A 371 -22.13 0.81 -45.92
N GLU A 372 -23.10 0.71 -45.02
CA GLU A 372 -23.19 1.51 -43.80
C GLU A 372 -23.05 0.60 -42.59
N SER A 373 -22.22 1.00 -41.63
CA SER A 373 -22.15 0.39 -40.29
C SER A 373 -22.63 1.40 -39.24
N PRO A 374 -23.27 0.95 -38.16
CA PRO A 374 -23.63 1.83 -37.07
C PRO A 374 -22.33 2.35 -36.41
N ARG A 375 -22.32 3.64 -36.06
CA ARG A 375 -21.17 4.26 -35.40
C ARG A 375 -20.92 3.56 -34.06
N PHE A 376 -19.68 3.15 -33.80
CA PHE A 376 -19.28 2.66 -32.48
C PHE A 376 -19.23 3.82 -31.50
N LEU A 377 -19.95 3.69 -30.38
CA LEU A 377 -20.06 4.72 -29.35
C LEU A 377 -19.25 4.39 -28.09
N GLY A 378 -18.49 3.30 -28.10
CA GLY A 378 -17.60 2.91 -27.00
C GLY A 378 -17.93 1.55 -26.39
N ALA A 379 -17.14 1.15 -25.40
CA ALA A 379 -17.31 -0.11 -24.69
C ALA A 379 -17.21 0.06 -23.18
N ILE A 380 -17.92 -0.79 -22.43
CA ILE A 380 -17.92 -0.78 -20.96
C ILE A 380 -17.45 -2.14 -20.45
N SER A 381 -16.55 -2.12 -19.47
CA SER A 381 -16.14 -3.31 -18.74
C SER A 381 -17.20 -3.72 -17.73
N PRO A 382 -17.54 -5.02 -17.62
CA PRO A 382 -18.45 -5.52 -16.58
C PRO A 382 -17.98 -5.20 -15.15
N LEU A 383 -16.67 -4.92 -14.95
CA LEU A 383 -16.10 -4.48 -13.67
C LEU A 383 -16.68 -3.14 -13.17
N ILE A 384 -17.44 -2.40 -13.98
CA ILE A 384 -18.23 -1.26 -13.50
C ILE A 384 -19.23 -1.68 -12.40
N ILE A 385 -19.69 -2.94 -12.40
CA ILE A 385 -20.60 -3.46 -11.39
C ILE A 385 -19.88 -3.62 -10.03
N ASP A 386 -18.60 -4.00 -10.02
CA ASP A 386 -17.78 -4.00 -8.80
C ASP A 386 -17.66 -2.59 -8.20
N VAL A 387 -17.58 -1.56 -9.05
CA VAL A 387 -17.57 -0.17 -8.60
C VAL A 387 -18.92 0.22 -8.01
N LEU A 388 -20.03 -0.18 -8.64
CA LEU A 388 -21.37 0.02 -8.10
C LEU A 388 -21.51 -0.66 -6.72
N ILE A 389 -20.99 -1.88 -6.57
CA ILE A 389 -20.94 -2.58 -5.29
C ILE A 389 -20.20 -1.74 -4.26
N LYS A 390 -18.96 -1.34 -4.55
CA LYS A 390 -18.12 -0.59 -3.61
C LYS A 390 -18.67 0.78 -3.25
N LYS A 391 -19.38 1.45 -4.16
CA LYS A 391 -19.83 2.84 -3.99
C LYS A 391 -21.24 2.98 -3.45
N GLU A 392 -22.14 2.06 -3.78
CA GLU A 392 -23.55 2.21 -3.43
C GLU A 392 -24.17 0.96 -2.81
N LEU A 393 -23.84 -0.24 -3.27
CA LEU A 393 -24.56 -1.44 -2.82
C LEU A 393 -23.97 -2.05 -1.54
N GLY A 394 -22.68 -1.89 -1.29
CA GLY A 394 -21.97 -2.48 -0.15
C GLY A 394 -22.66 -2.15 1.16
N ASN A 395 -22.75 -0.86 1.48
CA ASN A 395 -23.40 -0.42 2.70
C ASN A 395 -24.91 -0.76 2.73
N LYS A 396 -25.61 -0.73 1.58
CA LYS A 396 -27.03 -1.05 1.54
C LYS A 396 -27.31 -2.52 1.81
N ILE A 397 -26.57 -3.41 1.16
CA ILE A 397 -26.76 -4.86 1.27
C ILE A 397 -26.36 -5.34 2.66
N ILE A 398 -25.17 -4.94 3.12
CA ILE A 398 -24.60 -5.36 4.39
C ILE A 398 -25.37 -4.80 5.58
N HIS A 399 -25.79 -3.52 5.55
CA HIS A 399 -26.39 -2.88 6.74
C HIS A 399 -27.91 -2.81 6.72
N ASN A 400 -28.57 -2.93 5.56
CA ASN A 400 -30.02 -2.74 5.46
C ASN A 400 -30.79 -3.96 4.92
N PHE A 401 -30.13 -4.93 4.28
CA PHE A 401 -30.84 -6.01 3.59
C PHE A 401 -30.53 -7.41 4.12
N ALA A 402 -29.29 -7.74 4.47
CA ALA A 402 -28.95 -9.04 5.03
C ALA A 402 -27.59 -9.06 5.73
N ASP A 403 -27.46 -9.89 6.78
CA ASP A 403 -26.16 -10.26 7.33
C ASP A 403 -25.58 -11.45 6.54
N CYS A 404 -24.50 -11.17 5.81
CA CYS A 404 -23.74 -12.12 5.00
C CYS A 404 -22.31 -12.33 5.54
N SER A 405 -22.05 -11.97 6.80
CA SER A 405 -20.70 -12.02 7.39
C SER A 405 -20.06 -13.42 7.34
N GLY A 406 -20.85 -14.48 7.48
CA GLY A 406 -20.36 -15.86 7.31
C GLY A 406 -19.84 -16.17 5.89
N TYR A 407 -20.53 -15.68 4.86
CA TYR A 407 -20.06 -15.81 3.48
C TYR A 407 -18.85 -14.92 3.20
N PHE A 408 -18.81 -13.72 3.78
CA PHE A 408 -17.64 -12.85 3.70
C PHE A 408 -16.40 -13.53 4.28
N LYS A 409 -16.50 -14.14 5.47
CA LYS A 409 -15.40 -14.92 6.07
C LYS A 409 -14.91 -16.02 5.14
N TYR A 410 -15.83 -16.80 4.57
CA TYR A 410 -15.49 -17.86 3.60
C TYR A 410 -14.76 -17.30 2.37
N TYR A 411 -15.31 -16.28 1.72
CA TYR A 411 -14.68 -15.71 0.52
C TYR A 411 -13.37 -15.00 0.82
N LEU A 412 -13.20 -14.44 2.02
CA LEU A 412 -11.94 -13.84 2.45
C LEU A 412 -10.83 -14.90 2.54
N GLN A 413 -11.11 -16.06 3.13
CA GLN A 413 -10.16 -17.17 3.18
C GLN A 413 -9.76 -17.65 1.78
N GLU A 414 -10.72 -17.79 0.87
CA GLU A 414 -10.46 -18.14 -0.52
C GLU A 414 -9.58 -17.10 -1.24
N GLN A 415 -9.84 -15.81 -1.03
CA GLN A 415 -9.04 -14.73 -1.62
C GLN A 415 -7.62 -14.70 -1.05
N LEU A 416 -7.44 -14.87 0.26
CA LEU A 416 -6.11 -14.92 0.88
C LEU A 416 -5.30 -16.09 0.32
N LYS A 417 -5.88 -17.29 0.27
CA LYS A 417 -5.25 -18.48 -0.28
C LYS A 417 -4.87 -18.31 -1.75
N ALA A 418 -5.77 -17.78 -2.58
CA ALA A 418 -5.51 -17.52 -4.00
C ALA A 418 -4.37 -16.53 -4.25
N ASN A 419 -4.05 -15.70 -3.25
CA ASN A 419 -2.99 -14.69 -3.31
C ASN A 419 -1.73 -15.09 -2.52
N ASN A 420 -1.54 -16.40 -2.24
CA ASN A 420 -0.40 -16.93 -1.50
C ASN A 420 -0.23 -16.37 -0.08
N VAL A 421 -1.33 -15.93 0.55
CA VAL A 421 -1.36 -15.51 1.96
C VAL A 421 -1.80 -16.69 2.81
N ASP A 422 -1.13 -16.90 3.94
CA ASP A 422 -1.49 -17.93 4.91
C ASP A 422 -2.84 -17.59 5.58
N ILE A 423 -3.82 -18.49 5.50
CA ILE A 423 -5.16 -18.28 6.05
C ILE A 423 -5.20 -18.36 7.58
N GLU A 424 -4.26 -19.10 8.18
CA GLU A 424 -4.15 -19.24 9.63
C GLU A 424 -3.40 -18.05 10.24
N LYS A 425 -2.46 -17.48 9.47
CA LYS A 425 -1.69 -16.29 9.87
C LYS A 425 -1.57 -15.31 8.69
N PRO A 426 -2.59 -14.48 8.42
CA PRO A 426 -2.62 -13.59 7.25
C PRO A 426 -1.54 -12.51 7.20
N CYS A 427 -0.76 -12.34 8.27
CA CYS A 427 0.47 -11.57 8.26
C CYS A 427 1.58 -12.22 7.42
N PHE A 428 1.50 -13.52 7.16
CA PHE A 428 2.51 -14.30 6.46
C PHE A 428 2.06 -14.78 5.08
N ASN A 429 3.04 -15.11 4.26
CA ASN A 429 2.82 -15.89 3.05
C ASN A 429 2.69 -17.38 3.37
N ILE A 430 2.08 -18.15 2.47
CA ILE A 430 1.85 -19.61 2.65
C ILE A 430 3.13 -20.43 2.90
N ASP A 431 4.29 -19.93 2.46
CA ASP A 431 5.57 -20.65 2.54
C ASP A 431 6.45 -20.23 3.74
N THR A 432 5.98 -19.28 4.56
CA THR A 432 6.79 -18.70 5.64
C THR A 432 7.07 -19.67 6.77
N LYS A 433 6.11 -20.54 7.09
CA LYS A 433 6.32 -21.61 8.08
C LYS A 433 7.51 -22.50 7.70
N GLU A 434 7.52 -22.98 6.45
CA GLU A 434 8.60 -23.82 5.93
C GLU A 434 9.94 -23.05 5.92
N LYS A 435 9.95 -21.79 5.49
CA LYS A 435 11.15 -20.93 5.51
C LYS A 435 11.73 -20.78 6.92
N PHE A 436 10.89 -20.62 7.93
CA PHE A 436 11.31 -20.45 9.32
C PHE A 436 11.78 -21.76 9.96
N GLU A 437 11.29 -22.90 9.49
CA GLU A 437 11.76 -24.23 9.92
C GLU A 437 13.08 -24.62 9.23
N ASN A 438 13.21 -24.33 7.94
CA ASN A 438 14.32 -24.78 7.09
C ASN A 438 15.43 -23.74 6.92
N THR A 439 15.87 -23.07 8.00
CA THR A 439 16.90 -21.99 7.96
C THR A 439 18.30 -22.41 7.42
N ILE A 440 18.42 -23.59 6.82
CA ILE A 440 19.47 -23.98 5.86
C ILE A 440 18.97 -23.77 4.42
N TYR A 441 18.23 -22.69 4.13
CA TYR A 441 17.88 -22.36 2.76
C TYR A 441 19.14 -21.88 2.03
N ARG A 442 19.78 -22.88 1.43
CA ARG A 442 20.76 -22.88 0.34
C ARG A 442 21.26 -21.49 -0.06
N ILE A 443 22.54 -21.29 0.22
CA ILE A 443 23.45 -20.43 -0.55
C ILE A 443 23.19 -20.75 -2.03
N GLY A 444 22.35 -19.94 -2.66
CA GLY A 444 22.14 -19.94 -4.11
C GLY A 444 23.36 -19.30 -4.74
N ARG A 445 23.96 -20.03 -5.67
CA ARG A 445 25.17 -19.72 -6.43
C ARG A 445 25.15 -18.37 -7.13
#